data_AF-A0A1V8UV78-F1
#
_entry.id   AF-A0A1V8UV78-F1
#
_cell.length_a   1.000
_cell.length_b   1.000
_cell.length_c   1.000
_cell.angle_alpha   90.00
_cell.angle_beta   90.00
_cell.angle_gamma   90.00
#
_symmetry.space_group_name_H-M   'P 1'
#
loop_
_entity.id
_entity.type
_entity.pdbx_description
1 polymer ?
#
loop_
_entity_poly.entity_id
_entity_poly.type
_entity_poly.pdbx_seq_one_letter_code
_entity_poly.pdbx_strand_id
1 'polypeptide(L)'
;MASFRLPHSLVATLVLLSQSSLAQSDTSNYKVWSSVIFQRIGERTPDVLGFIPTTLTSLGAQQAHNAGSFFRERYVPSAPSVFGSARAGIDGLNANTPSPQEVYALALDTQSSVATAQA
;
A
#
# COMPACT_ATOMS: atom_id res chain seq x y z
N MET A 1 7.78 -14.00 59.07
CA MET A 1 6.90 -13.77 57.91
C MET A 1 7.00 -12.29 57.54
N ALA A 2 7.78 -11.95 56.51
CA ALA A 2 8.04 -10.55 56.14
C ALA A 2 6.87 -10.01 55.29
N SER A 3 6.19 -8.98 55.80
CA SER A 3 5.11 -8.29 55.10
C SER A 3 5.67 -7.41 53.99
N PHE A 4 5.50 -7.83 52.73
CA PHE A 4 5.90 -7.10 51.54
C PHE A 4 4.94 -5.91 51.33
N ARG A 5 5.35 -4.70 51.73
CA ARG A 5 4.59 -3.47 51.45
C ARG A 5 5.01 -2.92 50.10
N LEU A 6 4.19 -3.13 49.08
CA LEU A 6 4.37 -2.53 47.76
C LEU A 6 4.32 -1.00 47.90
N PRO A 7 5.33 -0.25 47.43
CA PRO A 7 5.28 1.20 47.44
C PRO A 7 4.16 1.66 46.50
N HIS A 8 3.23 2.46 47.02
CA HIS A 8 2.07 2.95 46.26
C HIS A 8 2.49 3.71 44.99
N SER A 9 3.72 4.24 44.97
CA SER A 9 4.32 4.87 43.80
C SER A 9 4.53 3.91 42.62
N LEU A 10 4.80 2.61 42.86
CA LEU A 10 5.07 1.64 41.79
C LEU A 10 3.77 1.15 41.12
N VAL A 11 2.67 1.13 41.88
CA VAL A 11 1.32 0.88 41.34
C VAL A 11 0.86 2.05 40.47
N ALA A 12 1.14 3.29 40.89
CA ALA A 12 0.79 4.49 40.13
C ALA A 12 1.52 4.56 38.78
N THR A 13 2.79 4.16 38.71
CA THR A 13 3.52 4.10 37.43
C THR A 13 2.97 3.02 36.51
N LEU A 14 2.59 1.85 37.03
CA LEU A 14 2.03 0.77 36.22
C LEU A 14 0.68 1.14 35.58
N VAL A 15 -0.16 1.89 36.31
CA VAL A 15 -1.44 2.39 35.80
C VAL A 15 -1.23 3.43 34.69
N LEU A 16 -0.24 4.31 34.82
CA LEU A 16 0.08 5.32 33.80
C LEU A 16 0.71 4.71 32.53
N LEU A 17 1.47 3.62 32.63
CA LEU A 17 2.01 2.92 31.46
C LEU A 17 0.99 2.03 30.73
N SER A 18 -0.15 1.70 31.35
CA SER A 18 -1.17 0.85 30.73
C SER A 18 -2.05 1.56 29.68
N GLN A 19 -2.05 2.91 29.66
CA GLN A 19 -2.96 3.69 28.81
C GLN A 19 -2.49 3.88 27.36
N SER A 20 -1.26 3.47 27.03
CA SER A 20 -0.69 3.69 25.69
C SER A 20 -1.14 2.69 24.62
N SER A 21 -2.11 1.81 24.91
CA SER A 21 -2.50 0.71 23.98
C SER A 21 -3.87 0.83 23.32
N LEU A 22 -4.65 1.90 23.57
CA LEU A 22 -6.02 2.02 23.02
C LEU A 22 -6.13 2.83 21.72
N ALA A 23 -5.04 3.06 21.00
CA ALA A 23 -5.10 3.63 19.65
C ALA A 23 -5.27 2.58 18.54
N GLN A 24 -5.76 1.38 18.87
CA GLN A 24 -6.09 0.36 17.88
C GLN A 24 -7.53 0.54 17.41
N SER A 25 -7.64 1.09 16.20
CA SER A 25 -8.78 0.96 15.30
C SER A 25 -10.09 1.59 15.79
N ASP A 26 -10.14 2.92 15.74
CA ASP A 26 -11.42 3.60 15.55
C ASP A 26 -11.86 3.41 14.09
N THR A 27 -12.22 2.17 13.73
CA THR A 27 -12.94 1.83 12.49
C THR A 27 -14.41 2.25 12.59
N SER A 28 -14.63 3.51 12.93
CA SER A 28 -15.93 4.17 12.77
C SER A 28 -16.21 4.29 11.26
N ASN A 29 -16.95 3.32 10.71
CA ASN A 29 -17.54 3.32 9.37
C ASN A 29 -16.68 3.90 8.21
N TYR A 30 -15.37 3.65 8.20
CA TYR A 30 -14.53 4.06 7.07
C TYR A 30 -14.76 3.12 5.89
N LYS A 31 -15.42 3.64 4.85
CA LYS A 31 -15.70 2.91 3.60
C LYS A 31 -15.02 3.61 2.43
N VAL A 32 -14.21 2.87 1.68
CA VAL A 32 -13.61 3.34 0.43
C VAL A 32 -14.51 2.94 -0.74
N TRP A 33 -14.98 3.93 -1.49
CA TRP A 33 -15.82 3.70 -2.67
C TRP A 33 -15.02 3.58 -3.96
N SER A 34 -13.89 4.28 -4.07
CA SER A 34 -13.04 4.28 -5.25
C SER A 34 -11.65 4.83 -4.92
N SER A 35 -10.71 4.66 -5.85
CA SER A 35 -9.35 5.18 -5.79
C SER A 35 -8.92 5.71 -7.15
N VAL A 36 -8.16 6.80 -7.18
CA VAL A 36 -7.52 7.35 -8.39
C VAL A 36 -6.03 7.41 -8.12
N ILE A 37 -5.25 6.77 -9.00
CA ILE A 37 -3.81 6.60 -8.83
C ILE A 37 -3.09 7.35 -9.94
N PHE A 38 -2.22 8.27 -9.57
CA PHE A 38 -1.25 8.89 -10.47
C PHE A 38 0.12 8.32 -10.16
N GLN A 39 0.64 7.53 -11.10
CA GLN A 39 1.93 6.88 -10.95
C GLN A 39 2.91 7.40 -11.99
N ARG A 40 4.13 7.72 -11.54
CA ARG A 40 5.23 7.96 -12.45
C ARG A 40 5.69 6.64 -13.06
N ILE A 41 6.16 6.69 -14.29
CA ILE A 41 6.74 5.53 -14.96
C ILE A 41 7.90 4.91 -14.14
N GLY A 42 8.11 3.61 -14.33
CA GLY A 42 9.29 2.93 -13.80
C GLY A 42 10.59 3.46 -14.42
N GLU A 43 11.72 3.01 -13.87
CA GLU A 43 13.03 3.32 -14.43
C GLU A 43 13.12 2.95 -15.92
N ARG A 44 13.75 3.84 -16.70
CA ARG A 44 13.83 3.75 -18.16
C ARG A 44 15.22 4.15 -18.62
N THR A 45 15.60 3.66 -19.79
CA THR A 45 16.85 4.07 -20.43
C THR A 45 16.91 5.61 -20.58
N PRO A 46 18.09 6.22 -20.39
CA PRO A 46 18.21 7.66 -20.42
C PRO A 46 17.97 8.24 -21.82
N ASP A 47 17.08 9.23 -21.89
CA ASP A 47 16.75 9.92 -23.15
C ASP A 47 17.93 10.72 -23.71
N VAL A 48 18.76 11.26 -22.82
CA VAL A 48 19.89 12.14 -23.14
C VAL A 48 20.93 11.45 -24.03
N LEU A 49 20.96 10.11 -24.05
CA LEU A 49 21.91 9.37 -24.85
C LEU A 49 21.58 9.45 -26.35
N GLY A 50 20.30 9.51 -26.72
CA GLY A 50 19.84 9.73 -28.10
C GLY A 50 20.15 8.62 -29.13
N PHE A 51 21.17 7.78 -28.90
CA PHE A 51 21.55 6.65 -29.77
C PHE A 51 20.89 5.32 -29.38
N ILE A 52 20.18 5.27 -28.25
CA ILE A 52 19.35 4.13 -27.84
C ILE A 52 17.90 4.55 -27.66
N PRO A 53 16.92 3.68 -27.96
CA PRO A 53 15.53 3.95 -27.66
C PRO A 53 15.30 4.14 -26.16
N THR A 54 14.55 5.19 -25.81
CA THR A 54 13.98 5.38 -24.47
C THR A 54 12.94 4.30 -24.19
N THR A 55 13.28 3.34 -23.33
CA THR A 55 12.44 2.18 -23.04
C THR A 55 12.45 1.83 -21.55
N LEU A 56 11.34 1.25 -21.07
CA LEU A 56 11.24 0.75 -19.69
C LEU A 56 12.27 -0.37 -19.48
N THR A 57 13.03 -0.31 -18.40
CA THR A 57 13.98 -1.37 -18.05
C THR A 57 13.28 -2.49 -17.28
N SER A 58 13.94 -3.64 -17.13
CA SER A 58 13.47 -4.72 -16.25
C SER A 58 13.35 -4.27 -14.79
N LEU A 59 14.27 -3.42 -14.32
CA LEU A 59 14.20 -2.83 -12.99
C LEU A 59 12.99 -1.91 -12.87
N GLY A 60 12.74 -1.07 -13.88
CA GLY A 60 11.56 -0.20 -13.91
C GLY A 60 10.25 -0.98 -13.93
N ALA A 61 10.18 -2.08 -14.68
CA ALA A 61 9.04 -2.99 -14.66
C ALA A 61 8.82 -3.61 -13.28
N GLN A 62 9.88 -4.06 -12.59
CA GLN A 62 9.76 -4.58 -11.23
C GLN A 62 9.28 -3.51 -10.24
N GLN A 63 9.73 -2.27 -10.38
CA GLN A 63 9.25 -1.14 -9.56
C GLN A 63 7.76 -0.89 -9.79
N ALA A 64 7.31 -0.91 -11.05
CA ALA A 64 5.91 -0.74 -11.42
C ALA A 64 5.03 -1.88 -10.84
N HIS A 65 5.45 -3.13 -11.02
CA HIS A 65 4.78 -4.30 -10.46
C HIS A 65 4.67 -4.22 -8.93
N ASN A 66 5.74 -3.79 -8.24
CA ASN A 66 5.73 -3.64 -6.78
C ASN A 66 4.76 -2.55 -6.32
N ALA A 67 4.68 -1.43 -7.05
CA ALA A 67 3.70 -0.39 -6.79
C ALA A 67 2.26 -0.88 -7.02
N GLY A 68 2.01 -1.59 -8.13
CA GLY A 68 0.72 -2.22 -8.42
C GLY A 68 0.32 -3.24 -7.34
N SER A 69 1.26 -4.06 -6.88
CA SER A 69 1.06 -5.04 -5.80
C SER A 69 0.65 -4.37 -4.49
N PHE A 70 1.29 -3.25 -4.14
CA PHE A 70 0.91 -2.45 -2.97
C PHE A 70 -0.53 -1.92 -3.09
N PHE A 71 -0.93 -1.40 -4.25
CA PHE A 71 -2.31 -0.94 -4.46
C PHE A 71 -3.31 -2.09 -4.41
N ARG A 72 -2.97 -3.24 -5.00
CA ARG A 72 -3.81 -4.44 -4.96
C ARG A 72 -4.02 -4.90 -3.52
N GLU A 73 -2.95 -4.97 -2.73
CA GLU A 73 -3.03 -5.33 -1.31
C GLU A 73 -3.92 -4.37 -0.51
N ARG A 74 -3.81 -3.07 -0.78
CA ARG A 74 -4.57 -2.05 -0.07
C ARG A 74 -6.06 -2.07 -0.42
N TYR A 75 -6.39 -2.20 -1.71
CA TYR A 75 -7.74 -1.94 -2.24
C TYR A 75 -8.53 -3.20 -2.58
N VAL A 76 -7.90 -4.36 -2.78
CA VAL A 76 -8.62 -5.61 -3.09
C VAL A 76 -8.86 -6.42 -1.80
N PRO A 77 -10.11 -6.60 -1.35
CA PRO A 77 -10.42 -7.14 -0.01
C PRO A 77 -9.81 -8.51 0.31
N SER A 78 -9.69 -9.39 -0.71
CA SER A 78 -9.18 -10.76 -0.57
C SER A 78 -7.69 -10.91 -0.94
N ALA A 79 -6.95 -9.80 -1.10
CA ALA A 79 -5.53 -9.86 -1.38
C ALA A 79 -4.71 -10.31 -0.15
N PRO A 80 -3.59 -11.05 -0.37
CA PRO A 80 -2.60 -11.29 0.68
C PRO A 80 -2.10 -9.95 1.23
N SER A 81 -1.99 -9.80 2.55
CA SER A 81 -1.40 -8.60 3.16
C SER A 81 -0.04 -8.88 3.78
N VAL A 82 0.88 -7.95 3.55
CA VAL A 82 2.13 -7.77 4.27
C VAL A 82 1.84 -7.09 5.61
N PHE A 83 2.59 -7.48 6.64
CA PHE A 83 2.50 -6.86 7.96
C PHE A 83 2.76 -5.35 7.90
N GLY A 84 1.81 -4.54 8.38
CA GLY A 84 1.93 -3.08 8.45
C GLY A 84 1.15 -2.30 7.37
N SER A 85 0.50 -2.97 6.41
CA SER A 85 -0.36 -2.30 5.42
C SER A 85 -1.70 -1.89 6.02
N ALA A 86 -2.02 -0.59 5.98
CA ALA A 86 -3.36 -0.10 6.26
C ALA A 86 -4.30 -0.56 5.13
N ARG A 87 -5.08 -1.61 5.39
CA ARG A 87 -6.12 -2.13 4.50
C ARG A 87 -7.23 -1.08 4.32
N ALA A 88 -7.64 -0.87 3.09
CA ALA A 88 -8.66 0.11 2.71
C ALA A 88 -9.47 -0.43 1.52
N GLY A 89 -10.04 -1.62 1.70
CA GLY A 89 -10.68 -2.37 0.62
C GLY A 89 -11.81 -1.60 -0.05
N ILE A 90 -11.88 -1.70 -1.37
CA ILE A 90 -12.98 -1.20 -2.19
C ILE A 90 -13.94 -2.36 -2.42
N ASP A 91 -15.18 -2.20 -1.96
CA ASP A 91 -16.23 -3.20 -2.16
C ASP A 91 -16.56 -3.34 -3.66
N GLY A 92 -16.70 -4.58 -4.12
CA GLY A 92 -17.09 -4.88 -5.51
C GLY A 92 -15.93 -5.17 -6.46
N LEU A 93 -14.67 -5.05 -6.02
CA LEU A 93 -13.53 -5.49 -6.83
C LEU A 93 -13.37 -7.01 -6.81
N ASN A 94 -13.24 -7.62 -7.98
CA ASN A 94 -12.93 -9.04 -8.09
C ASN A 94 -11.43 -9.29 -7.87
N ALA A 95 -11.10 -10.16 -6.91
CA ALA A 95 -9.70 -10.42 -6.55
C ALA A 95 -8.93 -11.27 -7.56
N ASN A 96 -9.64 -12.03 -8.41
CA ASN A 96 -9.06 -13.06 -9.26
C ASN A 96 -9.08 -12.69 -10.75
N THR A 97 -9.98 -11.82 -11.16
CA THR A 97 -10.16 -11.47 -12.57
C THR A 97 -10.42 -9.97 -12.71
N PRO A 98 -9.47 -9.20 -13.27
CA PRO A 98 -9.68 -7.79 -13.50
C PRO A 98 -10.77 -7.58 -14.57
N SER A 99 -11.63 -6.59 -14.32
CA SER A 99 -12.75 -6.22 -15.18
C SER A 99 -12.65 -4.75 -15.56
N PRO A 100 -12.85 -4.34 -16.83
CA PRO A 100 -12.82 -2.93 -17.24
C PRO A 100 -13.87 -2.05 -16.55
N GLN A 101 -14.94 -2.65 -16.01
CA GLN A 101 -15.96 -1.96 -15.22
C GLN A 101 -15.48 -1.64 -13.79
N GLU A 102 -14.43 -2.31 -13.32
CA GLU A 102 -13.90 -2.21 -11.95
C GLU A 102 -12.58 -1.42 -11.92
N VAL A 103 -11.73 -1.61 -12.94
CA VAL A 103 -10.41 -0.98 -13.03
C VAL A 103 -10.18 -0.48 -14.45
N TYR A 104 -9.74 0.77 -14.57
CA TYR A 104 -9.38 1.39 -15.83
C TYR A 104 -8.02 2.07 -15.72
N ALA A 105 -7.14 1.85 -16.69
CA ALA A 105 -5.79 2.39 -16.74
C ALA A 105 -5.60 3.23 -18.00
N LEU A 106 -4.95 4.38 -17.84
CA LEU A 106 -4.55 5.27 -18.93
C LEU A 106 -3.04 5.49 -18.84
N ALA A 107 -2.40 5.56 -20.01
CA ALA A 107 -1.00 5.88 -20.15
C ALA A 107 -0.81 6.85 -21.32
N LEU A 108 0.27 7.62 -21.28
CA LEU A 108 0.75 8.34 -22.46
C LEU A 108 1.18 7.35 -23.54
N ASP A 109 1.19 7.80 -24.79
CA ASP A 109 1.51 7.03 -26.00
C ASP A 109 3.01 6.67 -26.14
N THR A 110 3.79 6.82 -25.07
CA THR A 110 5.22 6.46 -25.04
C THR A 110 5.41 5.03 -24.56
N GLN A 111 6.42 4.34 -25.10
CA GLN A 111 6.71 2.94 -24.76
C GLN A 111 6.84 2.73 -23.25
N SER A 112 7.58 3.59 -22.55
CA SER A 112 7.82 3.42 -21.11
C SER A 112 6.55 3.65 -20.28
N SER A 113 5.62 4.47 -20.75
CA SER A 113 4.34 4.71 -20.06
C SER A 113 3.40 3.53 -20.22
N VAL A 114 3.22 3.03 -21.44
CA VAL A 114 2.39 1.84 -21.71
C VAL A 114 2.95 0.61 -21.00
N ALA A 115 4.26 0.39 -21.08
CA ALA A 115 4.91 -0.74 -20.41
C ALA A 115 4.82 -0.64 -18.89
N THR A 116 4.87 0.57 -18.30
CA THR A 116 4.65 0.73 -16.85
C THR A 116 3.21 0.38 -16.47
N ALA A 117 2.22 0.77 -17.28
CA ALA A 117 0.82 0.48 -17.00
C ALA A 117 0.47 -1.03 -17.12
N GLN A 118 1.26 -1.79 -17.87
CA GLN A 118 1.10 -3.25 -18.04
C GLN A 118 1.79 -4.09 -16.96
N ALA A 119 2.82 -3.54 -16.31
CA ALA A 119 3.65 -4.22 -15.32
C ALA A 119 3.02 -4.24 -13.93
#